data_AF-A0A1E1W1L6-F1
#
_entry.id   AF-A0A1E1W1L6-F1
#
_cell.length_a   1.000
_cell.length_b   1.000
_cell.length_c   1.000
_cell.angle_alpha   90.00
_cell.angle_beta   90.00
_cell.angle_gamma   90.00
#
_symmetry.space_group_name_H-M   'P 1'
#
loop_
_entity.id
_entity.type
_entity.pdbx_description
1 polymer ?
#
loop_
_entity_poly.entity_id
_entity_poly.type
_entity_poly.pdbx_seq_one_letter_code
_entity_poly.pdbx_strand_id
1 'polypeptide(L)'
;ASPCRPDSCQHLCLLSPNKTAQYTCMCEPGYKLLPDGKCTIEDTAYLMVLKGSQIIDLATDGSGRAGQLASVVGVQGAVQLDYDRTGHMLYWLQSISGDSEDDENCTVYNMPYGGGKKEEFF
;
A
#
# COMPACT_ATOMS: atom_id res chain seq x y z
N ALA A 1 -9.21 30.66 5.70
CA ALA A 1 -8.07 30.13 4.93
C ALA A 1 -7.92 28.66 5.27
N SER A 2 -7.56 27.79 4.31
CA SER A 2 -7.31 26.37 4.58
C SER A 2 -6.13 26.21 5.57
N PRO A 3 -6.26 25.38 6.61
CA PRO A 3 -5.15 25.01 7.48
C PRO A 3 -3.99 24.35 6.72
N CYS A 4 -4.29 23.56 5.69
CA CYS A 4 -3.32 22.97 4.79
C CYS A 4 -2.99 23.95 3.67
N ARG A 5 -1.93 24.73 3.87
CA ARG A 5 -1.34 25.58 2.83
C ARG A 5 -0.33 24.77 2.01
N PRO A 6 0.04 25.22 0.80
CA PRO A 6 1.19 24.67 0.09
C PRO A 6 2.42 24.61 1.02
N ASP A 7 3.18 23.53 0.93
CA ASP A 7 4.40 23.28 1.71
C ASP A 7 4.22 23.17 3.24
N SER A 8 2.98 22.99 3.74
CA SER A 8 2.75 22.76 5.18
C SER A 8 3.29 21.40 5.64
N CYS A 9 3.29 20.40 4.75
CA CYS A 9 3.75 19.04 5.02
C CYS A 9 4.54 18.52 3.82
N GLN A 10 5.48 17.62 4.06
CA GLN A 10 6.28 17.02 2.99
C GLN A 10 5.45 16.07 2.10
N HIS A 11 4.58 15.25 2.69
CA HIS A 11 3.73 14.30 1.96
C HIS A 11 2.25 14.68 2.07
N LEU A 12 1.57 14.30 3.16
CA LEU A 12 0.13 14.51 3.32
C LEU A 12 -0.16 15.53 4.43
N CYS A 13 -1.08 16.45 4.16
CA CYS A 13 -1.63 17.38 5.14
C CYS A 13 -3.11 17.05 5.39
N LEU A 14 -3.44 16.68 6.62
CA LEU A 14 -4.80 16.31 7.02
C LEU A 14 -5.34 17.30 8.05
N LEU A 15 -6.63 17.61 7.95
CA LEU A 15 -7.30 18.44 8.95
C LEU A 15 -7.33 17.69 10.29
N SER A 16 -6.95 18.40 11.35
CA SER A 16 -6.89 17.84 12.69
C SER A 16 -8.17 18.20 13.45
N PRO A 17 -8.81 17.23 14.14
CA PRO A 17 -9.95 17.52 15.02
C PRO A 17 -9.51 18.20 16.34
N ASN A 18 -8.20 18.30 16.60
CA ASN A 18 -7.67 18.94 17.80
C ASN A 18 -7.84 20.47 17.70
N LYS A 19 -8.42 21.08 18.74
CA LYS A 19 -8.63 22.54 18.78
C LYS A 19 -7.32 23.34 18.81
N THR A 20 -6.20 22.74 19.23
CA THR A 20 -4.91 23.43 19.34
C THR A 20 -4.05 23.34 18.08
N ALA A 21 -4.27 22.31 17.24
CA ALA A 21 -3.54 22.10 16.00
C ALA A 21 -4.53 21.92 14.86
N GLN A 22 -4.57 22.88 13.93
CA GLN A 22 -5.58 22.94 12.86
C GLN A 22 -5.34 21.90 11.73
N TYR A 23 -4.13 21.36 11.63
CA TYR A 23 -3.77 20.27 10.71
C TYR A 23 -2.73 19.35 11.37
N THR A 24 -2.53 18.17 10.78
CA THR A 24 -1.43 17.26 11.10
C THR A 24 -0.78 16.78 9.80
N CYS A 25 0.53 16.57 9.83
CA CYS A 25 1.22 15.91 8.73
C CYS A 25 1.15 14.40 8.89
N MET A 26 1.05 13.70 7.77
CA MET A 26 1.22 12.25 7.68
C MET A 26 2.16 11.92 6.53
N CYS A 27 2.92 10.84 6.68
CA CYS A 27 3.78 10.34 5.63
C CYS A 27 3.07 9.26 4.82
N GLU A 28 3.38 9.20 3.53
CA GLU A 28 3.02 8.06 2.67
C GLU A 28 3.53 6.72 3.25
N PRO A 29 2.88 5.60 2.89
CA PRO A 29 3.32 4.28 3.31
C PRO A 29 4.81 4.03 3.05
N GLY A 30 5.51 3.40 4.00
CA GLY A 30 6.96 3.17 3.91
C GLY A 30 7.81 4.36 4.36
N TYR A 31 7.20 5.38 4.96
CA TYR A 31 7.88 6.52 5.56
C TYR A 31 7.36 6.79 6.97
N LYS A 32 8.27 7.18 7.86
CA LYS A 32 7.94 7.65 9.22
C LYS A 32 8.03 9.16 9.32
N LEU A 33 7.10 9.74 10.08
CA LEU A 33 7.11 11.16 10.42
C LEU A 33 8.13 11.44 11.53
N LEU A 34 9.03 12.37 11.28
CA LEU A 34 10.01 12.86 12.24
C LEU A 34 9.42 14.03 13.07
N PRO A 35 9.98 14.32 14.26
CA PRO A 35 9.52 15.43 15.10
C PRO A 35 9.60 16.81 14.45
N ASP A 36 10.45 16.97 13.42
CA ASP A 36 10.59 18.19 12.63
C ASP A 36 9.54 18.31 11.51
N GLY A 37 8.60 17.36 11.42
CA GLY A 37 7.53 17.33 10.42
C GLY A 37 7.94 16.74 9.07
N LYS A 38 9.17 16.23 8.92
CA LYS A 38 9.66 15.60 7.69
C LYS A 38 9.38 14.10 7.66
N CYS A 39 9.29 13.56 6.45
CA CYS A 39 9.12 12.14 6.19
C CYS A 39 10.44 11.53 5.77
N THR A 40 10.85 10.46 6.45
CA THR A 40 12.04 9.67 6.10
C THR A 40 11.66 8.22 5.84
N ILE A 41 12.40 7.56 4.94
CA ILE A 41 12.15 6.17 4.57
C ILE A 41 12.19 5.32 5.84
N GLU A 42 11.13 4.53 6.03
CA GLU A 42 11.01 3.59 7.11
C GLU A 42 11.41 2.20 6.62
N ASP A 43 12.62 1.77 7.02
CA ASP A 43 13.18 0.47 6.67
C ASP A 43 12.67 -0.62 7.63
N THR A 44 11.35 -0.70 7.81
CA THR A 44 10.70 -1.70 8.67
C THR A 44 10.34 -2.93 7.84
N ALA A 45 10.69 -4.11 8.34
CA ALA A 45 10.33 -5.37 7.71
C ALA A 45 8.81 -5.58 7.76
N TYR A 46 8.24 -6.10 6.68
CA TYR A 46 6.82 -6.43 6.57
C TYR A 46 6.66 -7.75 5.81
N LEU A 47 5.51 -8.41 6.01
CA LEU A 47 5.11 -9.59 5.26
C LEU A 47 3.96 -9.22 4.33
N MET A 48 4.13 -9.38 3.02
CA MET A 48 3.04 -9.23 2.06
C MET A 48 2.26 -10.54 1.90
N VAL A 49 0.95 -10.46 1.99
CA VAL A 49 0.07 -11.63 2.00
C VAL A 49 -1.15 -11.42 1.10
N LEU A 50 -1.47 -12.43 0.30
CA LEU A 50 -2.78 -12.61 -0.32
C LEU A 50 -3.76 -13.17 0.71
N LYS A 51 -4.68 -12.35 1.19
CA LYS A 51 -5.74 -12.72 2.13
C LYS A 51 -7.10 -12.67 1.44
N GLY A 52 -7.55 -13.83 0.94
CA GLY A 52 -8.78 -13.91 0.16
C GLY A 52 -8.64 -13.10 -1.13
N SER A 53 -9.46 -12.07 -1.30
CA SER A 53 -9.43 -11.18 -2.46
C SER A 53 -8.62 -9.89 -2.28
N GLN A 54 -7.73 -9.88 -1.28
CA GLN A 54 -6.97 -8.70 -0.90
C GLN A 54 -5.47 -8.97 -0.79
N ILE A 55 -4.65 -8.05 -1.26
CA ILE A 55 -3.22 -7.99 -0.93
C ILE A 55 -3.06 -7.00 0.22
N ILE A 56 -2.45 -7.46 1.32
CA ILE A 56 -2.18 -6.66 2.50
C ILE A 56 -0.73 -6.84 2.94
N ASP A 57 -0.21 -5.88 3.69
CA ASP A 57 1.01 -6.04 4.47
C ASP A 57 0.69 -6.30 5.94
N LEU A 58 1.51 -7.13 6.58
CA LEU A 58 1.43 -7.46 7.99
C LEU A 58 2.74 -7.09 8.69
N ALA A 59 2.62 -6.59 9.92
CA ALA A 59 3.78 -6.38 10.77
C ALA A 59 4.47 -7.71 11.12
N THR A 60 5.80 -7.72 11.13
CA THR A 60 6.60 -8.91 11.46
C THR A 60 6.75 -9.15 12.96
N ASP A 61 6.12 -8.34 13.81
CA ASP A 61 6.16 -8.45 15.28
C ASP A 61 5.26 -9.57 15.83
N GLY A 62 4.57 -10.31 14.96
CA GLY A 62 3.65 -11.39 15.33
C GLY A 62 2.32 -10.89 15.90
N SER A 63 2.08 -9.58 15.93
CA SER A 63 0.82 -9.00 16.43
C SER A 63 -0.36 -9.24 15.49
N GLY A 64 -0.09 -9.62 14.23
CA GLY A 64 -1.11 -9.74 13.17
C GLY A 64 -1.72 -8.40 12.75
N ARG A 65 -1.13 -7.28 13.18
CA ARG A 65 -1.56 -5.95 12.77
C ARG A 65 -1.23 -5.75 11.29
N ALA A 66 -2.17 -5.12 10.59
CA ALA A 66 -1.90 -4.60 9.25
C ALA A 66 -0.73 -3.62 9.31
N GLY A 67 0.10 -3.62 8.28
CA GLY A 67 1.21 -2.69 8.16
C GLY A 67 0.72 -1.32 7.67
N GLN A 68 1.57 -0.65 6.90
CA GLN A 68 1.36 0.73 6.48
C GLN A 68 0.83 0.84 5.04
N LEU A 69 0.92 -0.23 4.23
CA LEU A 69 0.52 -0.17 2.83
C LEU A 69 -1.01 -0.16 2.68
N ALA A 70 -1.49 0.56 1.67
CA ALA A 70 -2.90 0.51 1.30
C ALA A 70 -3.24 -0.89 0.78
N SER A 71 -4.36 -1.46 1.23
CA SER A 71 -4.78 -2.77 0.76
C SER A 71 -5.22 -2.72 -0.71
N VAL A 72 -4.79 -3.72 -1.48
CA VAL A 72 -5.30 -3.94 -2.84
C VAL A 72 -6.54 -4.81 -2.71
N VAL A 73 -7.67 -4.36 -3.26
CA VAL A 73 -8.95 -5.08 -3.18
C VAL A 73 -9.41 -5.52 -4.56
N GLY A 74 -10.30 -6.52 -4.61
CA GLY A 74 -10.85 -7.03 -5.87
C GLY A 74 -9.87 -7.87 -6.66
N VAL A 75 -8.89 -8.47 -5.97
CA VAL A 75 -8.01 -9.48 -6.54
C VAL A 75 -8.77 -10.80 -6.57
N GLN A 76 -9.00 -11.39 -7.74
CA GLN A 76 -9.74 -12.65 -7.87
C GLN A 76 -8.83 -13.74 -8.43
N GLY A 77 -9.00 -14.97 -7.95
CA GLY A 77 -8.21 -16.11 -8.42
C GLY A 77 -6.69 -15.88 -8.32
N ALA A 78 -6.22 -15.15 -7.29
CA ALA A 78 -4.80 -14.88 -7.18
C ALA A 78 -4.02 -16.14 -6.83
N VAL A 79 -3.02 -16.42 -7.66
CA VAL A 79 -2.20 -17.63 -7.56
C VAL A 79 -0.89 -17.32 -6.86
N GLN A 80 -0.26 -16.21 -7.23
CA GLN A 80 1.06 -15.82 -6.74
C GLN A 80 1.16 -14.31 -6.60
N LEU A 81 1.95 -13.87 -5.62
CA LEU A 81 2.28 -12.49 -5.31
C LEU A 81 3.80 -12.36 -5.19
N ASP A 82 4.37 -11.33 -5.80
CA ASP A 82 5.75 -10.91 -5.62
C ASP A 82 5.84 -9.37 -5.64
N TYR A 83 6.97 -8.81 -5.22
CA TYR A 83 7.11 -7.36 -5.06
C TYR A 83 8.55 -6.87 -5.27
N ASP A 84 8.69 -5.70 -5.89
CA ASP A 84 9.96 -4.99 -5.99
C ASP A 84 10.03 -3.89 -4.92
N ARG A 85 10.77 -4.17 -3.85
CA ARG A 85 10.95 -3.23 -2.74
C ARG A 85 11.57 -1.91 -3.17
N THR A 86 12.49 -1.92 -4.13
CA THR A 86 13.24 -0.72 -4.54
C THR A 86 12.42 0.14 -5.49
N GLY A 87 11.74 -0.47 -6.46
CA GLY A 87 10.84 0.21 -7.40
C GLY A 87 9.46 0.55 -6.83
N HIS A 88 9.15 0.10 -5.62
CA HIS A 88 7.86 0.27 -4.95
C HIS A 88 6.65 -0.34 -5.69
N MET A 89 6.83 -1.53 -6.29
CA MET A 89 5.82 -2.17 -7.14
C MET A 89 5.38 -3.54 -6.62
N LEU A 90 4.06 -3.79 -6.66
CA LEU A 90 3.44 -5.11 -6.46
C LEU A 90 3.21 -5.79 -7.80
N TYR A 91 3.35 -7.11 -7.81
CA TYR A 91 3.04 -7.96 -8.96
C TYR A 91 2.25 -9.18 -8.51
N TRP A 92 1.14 -9.48 -9.17
CA TRP A 92 0.36 -10.68 -8.84
C TRP A 92 -0.27 -11.31 -10.07
N LEU A 93 -0.39 -12.63 -10.02
CA LEU A 93 -1.05 -13.45 -11.04
C LEU A 93 -2.51 -13.65 -10.67
N GLN A 94 -3.43 -13.41 -11.61
CA GLN A 94 -4.83 -13.80 -11.50
C GLN A 94 -5.16 -14.87 -12.54
N SER A 95 -5.72 -15.99 -12.09
CA SER A 95 -6.30 -16.99 -12.99
C SER A 95 -7.60 -16.46 -13.59
N ILE A 96 -7.76 -16.66 -14.90
CA ILE A 96 -8.93 -16.19 -15.65
C ILE A 96 -10.12 -17.16 -15.49
N SER A 97 -9.87 -18.41 -15.11
CA SER A 97 -10.87 -19.43 -14.87
C SER A 97 -11.34 -19.40 -13.42
N GLY A 98 -12.42 -18.66 -13.15
CA GLY A 98 -13.16 -18.79 -11.89
C GLY A 98 -13.97 -20.09 -11.85
N ASP A 99 -13.34 -21.27 -11.94
CA ASP A 99 -13.89 -22.65 -11.74
C ASP A 99 -13.76 -23.63 -12.94
N SER A 100 -12.83 -23.47 -13.89
CA SER A 100 -12.58 -24.49 -14.94
C SER A 100 -11.14 -25.00 -14.92
N GLU A 101 -10.99 -26.33 -15.00
CA GLU A 101 -9.75 -27.13 -14.91
C GLU A 101 -8.64 -26.79 -15.94
N ASP A 102 -8.82 -25.76 -16.75
CA ASP A 102 -7.83 -25.20 -17.66
C ASP A 102 -7.05 -24.07 -16.94
N ASP A 103 -6.23 -24.45 -15.96
CA ASP A 103 -5.42 -23.55 -15.11
C ASP A 103 -4.23 -22.88 -15.83
N GLU A 104 -4.18 -22.92 -17.16
CA GLU A 104 -2.98 -22.52 -17.92
C GLU A 104 -2.90 -21.03 -18.22
N ASN A 105 -4.00 -20.29 -18.19
CA ASN A 105 -4.00 -18.87 -18.57
C ASN A 105 -4.13 -17.94 -17.36
N CYS A 106 -3.03 -17.30 -16.99
CA CYS A 106 -2.96 -16.31 -15.93
C CYS A 106 -2.60 -14.93 -16.49
N THR A 107 -3.20 -13.88 -15.93
CA THR A 107 -2.86 -12.49 -16.23
C THR A 107 -1.99 -11.92 -15.12
N VAL A 108 -0.85 -11.32 -15.48
CA VAL A 108 0.01 -10.60 -14.55
C VAL A 108 -0.54 -9.18 -14.40
N TYR A 109 -0.75 -8.75 -13.16
CA TYR A 109 -1.08 -7.37 -12.83
C TYR A 109 0.00 -6.73 -11.99
N ASN A 110 0.12 -5.41 -12.08
CA ASN A 110 1.03 -4.63 -11.26
C ASN A 110 0.39 -3.34 -10.75
N MET A 111 0.91 -2.83 -9.63
CA MET A 111 0.57 -1.50 -9.11
C MET A 111 1.61 -0.97 -8.11
N PRO A 112 1.72 0.36 -7.91
CA PRO A 112 2.55 0.94 -6.86
C PRO A 112 2.03 0.68 -5.43
N TYR A 113 2.94 0.60 -4.45
CA TYR A 113 2.62 0.41 -3.02
C TYR A 113 1.72 1.49 -2.41
N GLY A 114 1.92 2.74 -2.84
CA GLY A 114 1.16 3.90 -2.33
C GLY A 114 -0.27 3.99 -2.85
N GLY A 115 -0.71 2.98 -3.61
CA GLY A 115 -1.94 3.06 -4.39
C GLY A 115 -1.69 3.69 -5.76
N GLY A 116 -2.62 3.44 -6.67
CA GLY A 116 -2.48 3.82 -8.06
C GLY A 116 -3.39 2.99 -8.95
N LYS A 117 -3.18 3.10 -10.25
CA LYS A 117 -3.94 2.32 -11.22
C LYS A 117 -3.41 0.90 -11.24
N LYS A 118 -4.30 -0.08 -11.14
CA LYS A 118 -4.03 -1.48 -11.49
C LYS A 118 -3.79 -1.55 -12.99
N GLU A 119 -2.64 -2.07 -13.40
CA GLU A 119 -2.29 -2.25 -14.81
C GLU A 119 -2.00 -3.71 -15.11
N GLU A 120 -2.37 -4.13 -16.33
CA GLU A 120 -1.93 -5.42 -16.87
C GLU A 120 -0.46 -5.30 -17.27
N PHE A 121 0.37 -6.27 -16.88
CA PHE A 121 1.81 -6.22 -17.11
C PHE A 121 2.16 -6.91 -18.43
N PHE A 122 1.85 -6.26 -19.57
CA PHE A 122 2.23 -6.72 -20.92
C PHE A 122 2.42 -5.54 -21.88
#